data_AF-A0A349Y1G7-F1
#
_entry.id   AF-A0A349Y1G7-F1
#
_cell.length_a   1.000
_cell.length_b   1.000
_cell.length_c   1.000
_cell.angle_alpha   90.00
_cell.angle_beta   90.00
_cell.angle_gamma   90.00
#
_symmetry.space_group_name_H-M   'P 1'
#
loop_
_entity.id
_entity.type
_entity.pdbx_description
1 polymer ?
#
loop_
_entity_poly.entity_id
_entity_poly.type
_entity_poly.pdbx_seq_one_letter_code
_entity_poly.pdbx_strand_id
1 'polypeptide(L)'
;MAYKRSALMEERLAGARERILLATRVLVAAGGYRNAPVTAVAAEAGVSTGLIYRHFPSKAELFVEVLTAAVEHELRIFEAIAAEPLPAPERLRRAI
;
A
#
# COMPACT_ATOMS: atom_id res chain seq x y z
N MET A 1 -21.16 30.36 -6.52
CA MET A 1 -20.54 30.37 -5.18
C MET A 1 -19.66 29.14 -5.04
N ALA A 2 -18.34 29.31 -4.99
CA ALA A 2 -17.41 28.19 -4.78
C ALA A 2 -17.27 27.94 -3.27
N TYR A 3 -17.71 26.78 -2.79
CA TYR A 3 -17.51 26.40 -1.39
C TYR A 3 -16.01 26.14 -1.18
N LYS A 4 -15.32 27.10 -0.56
CA LYS A 4 -13.91 26.96 -0.15
C LYS A 4 -13.86 25.83 0.87
N ARG A 5 -13.22 24.70 0.52
CA ARG A 5 -13.00 23.61 1.47
C ARG A 5 -12.22 24.16 2.66
N SER A 6 -12.63 23.80 3.88
CA SER A 6 -11.90 24.22 5.09
C SER A 6 -10.54 23.52 5.16
N ALA A 7 -9.57 24.13 5.84
CA ALA A 7 -8.24 23.55 6.03
C ALA A 7 -8.30 22.12 6.62
N LEU A 8 -9.23 21.88 7.56
CA LEU A 8 -9.49 20.55 8.14
C LEU A 8 -9.93 19.51 7.09
N MET A 9 -10.70 19.93 6.07
CA MET A 9 -11.12 19.06 4.98
C MET A 9 -9.95 18.74 4.03
N GLU A 10 -9.10 19.73 3.74
CA GLU A 10 -7.88 19.53 2.94
C GLU A 10 -6.88 18.62 3.65
N GLU A 11 -6.70 18.79 4.96
CA GLU A 11 -5.81 17.96 5.76
C GLU A 11 -6.34 16.52 5.91
N ARG A 12 -7.66 16.33 6.02
CA ARG A 12 -8.26 14.98 6.00
C ARG A 12 -8.12 14.26 4.66
N LEU A 13 -8.13 15.02 3.57
CA LEU A 13 -7.85 14.52 2.22
C LEU A 13 -6.36 14.25 2.05
N ALA A 14 -5.49 15.05 2.67
CA ALA A 14 -4.08 14.77 2.78
C ALA A 14 -3.88 13.45 3.57
N GLY A 15 -3.09 12.54 3.01
CA GLY A 15 -2.83 11.24 3.63
C GLY A 15 -3.97 10.22 3.50
N ALA A 16 -5.12 10.55 2.90
CA ALA A 16 -6.19 9.56 2.70
C ALA A 16 -5.72 8.39 1.82
N ARG A 17 -4.95 8.71 0.77
CA ARG A 17 -4.36 7.72 -0.13
C ARG A 17 -3.42 6.76 0.62
N GLU A 18 -2.52 7.29 1.44
CA GLU A 18 -1.58 6.52 2.26
C GLU A 18 -2.32 5.63 3.26
N ARG A 19 -3.36 6.14 3.94
CA ARG A 19 -4.18 5.33 4.86
C ARG A 19 -4.86 4.16 4.13
N ILE A 20 -5.38 4.40 2.92
CA ILE A 20 -6.01 3.36 2.09
C ILE A 20 -4.98 2.27 1.72
N LEU A 21 -3.78 2.65 1.30
CA LEU A 21 -2.71 1.70 0.99
C LEU A 21 -2.30 0.87 2.21
N LEU A 22 -2.12 1.52 3.37
CA LEU A 22 -1.75 0.85 4.61
C LEU A 22 -2.82 -0.15 5.06
N ALA A 23 -4.09 0.29 5.10
CA ALA A 23 -5.23 -0.56 5.42
C ALA A 23 -5.33 -1.77 4.50
N THR A 24 -5.13 -1.54 3.18
CA THR A 24 -5.14 -2.63 2.20
C THR A 24 -4.00 -3.61 2.49
N ARG A 25 -2.77 -3.13 2.68
CA ARG A 25 -1.62 -3.99 3.01
C ARG A 25 -1.89 -4.88 4.23
N VAL A 26 -2.48 -4.33 5.29
CA VAL A 26 -2.83 -5.10 6.51
C VAL A 26 -3.81 -6.23 6.19
N LEU A 27 -4.91 -5.92 5.49
CA LEU A 27 -5.93 -6.91 5.16
C LEU A 27 -5.42 -7.98 4.18
N VAL A 28 -4.55 -7.60 3.26
CA VAL A 28 -3.91 -8.51 2.31
C VAL A 28 -2.95 -9.46 3.00
N ALA A 29 -2.13 -8.96 3.93
CA ALA A 29 -1.25 -9.80 4.72
C ALA A 29 -2.02 -10.84 5.55
N ALA A 30 -3.24 -10.51 5.99
CA ALA A 30 -4.08 -11.40 6.79
C ALA A 30 -4.77 -12.53 5.98
N GLY A 31 -5.00 -12.36 4.68
CA GLY A 31 -5.69 -13.40 3.90
C GLY A 31 -5.86 -13.15 2.40
N GLY A 32 -4.97 -12.35 1.82
CA GLY A 32 -4.89 -12.12 0.39
C GLY A 32 -6.09 -11.37 -0.21
N TYR A 33 -6.24 -11.50 -1.53
CA TYR A 33 -7.16 -10.68 -2.32
C TYR A 33 -8.63 -10.82 -1.90
N ARG A 34 -9.07 -12.03 -1.54
CA ARG A 34 -10.46 -12.27 -1.17
C ARG A 34 -10.82 -11.65 0.18
N ASN A 35 -9.88 -11.60 1.13
CA ASN A 35 -10.12 -11.09 2.48
C ASN A 35 -9.97 -9.56 2.61
N ALA A 36 -9.67 -8.85 1.53
CA ALA A 36 -9.62 -7.39 1.49
C ALA A 36 -10.72 -6.78 0.59
N PRO A 37 -12.02 -6.91 0.90
CA PRO A 37 -13.06 -6.19 0.17
C PRO A 37 -12.90 -4.68 0.37
N VAL A 38 -13.27 -3.88 -0.64
CA VAL A 38 -13.13 -2.40 -0.60
C VAL A 38 -13.86 -1.78 0.61
N THR A 39 -14.95 -2.40 1.05
CA THR A 39 -15.68 -1.99 2.27
C THR A 39 -14.87 -2.19 3.54
N ALA A 40 -14.13 -3.29 3.67
CA ALA A 40 -13.25 -3.52 4.82
C ALA A 40 -12.05 -2.56 4.78
N VAL A 41 -11.47 -2.32 3.60
CA VAL A 41 -10.40 -1.33 3.42
C VAL A 41 -10.88 0.06 3.82
N ALA A 42 -12.09 0.45 3.42
CA ALA A 42 -12.68 1.74 3.77
C ALA A 42 -12.87 1.90 5.29
N ALA A 43 -13.38 0.86 5.95
CA ALA A 43 -13.56 0.83 7.39
C ALA A 43 -12.21 0.97 8.12
N GLU A 44 -11.22 0.17 7.73
CA GLU A 44 -9.88 0.17 8.31
C GLU A 44 -9.15 1.51 8.09
N ALA A 45 -9.26 2.11 6.90
CA ALA A 45 -8.63 3.39 6.58
C ALA A 45 -9.39 4.61 7.13
N GLY A 46 -10.58 4.42 7.70
CA GLY A 46 -11.44 5.50 8.19
C GLY A 46 -11.95 6.43 7.08
N VAL A 47 -12.27 5.89 5.90
CA VAL A 47 -12.72 6.65 4.72
C VAL A 47 -14.01 6.07 4.14
N SER A 48 -14.65 6.79 3.22
CA SER A 48 -15.75 6.24 2.43
C SER A 48 -15.23 5.39 1.27
N THR A 49 -16.01 4.41 0.82
CA THR A 49 -15.71 3.63 -0.39
C THR A 49 -15.60 4.53 -1.64
N GLY A 50 -16.42 5.58 -1.74
CA GLY A 50 -16.33 6.56 -2.82
C GLY A 50 -15.00 7.32 -2.84
N LEU A 51 -14.40 7.59 -1.67
CA LEU A 51 -13.08 8.21 -1.61
C LEU A 51 -11.98 7.23 -2.08
N ILE A 52 -12.12 5.94 -1.80
CA ILE A 52 -11.22 4.92 -2.36
C ILE A 52 -11.28 4.94 -3.88
N TYR A 53 -12.48 4.85 -4.47
CA TYR A 53 -12.63 4.85 -5.93
C TYR A 53 -12.17 6.15 -6.60
N ARG A 54 -12.12 7.25 -5.86
CA ARG A 54 -11.54 8.51 -6.34
C ARG A 54 -10.01 8.46 -6.47
N HIS A 55 -9.34 7.66 -5.65
CA HIS A 55 -7.88 7.47 -5.69
C HIS A 55 -7.47 6.26 -6.53
N PHE A 56 -8.28 5.21 -6.53
CA PHE A 56 -7.98 3.92 -7.14
C PHE A 56 -9.18 3.49 -8.00
N PRO A 57 -9.05 3.48 -9.33
CA PRO A 57 -10.18 3.20 -10.22
C PRO A 57 -10.83 1.83 -10.00
N SER A 58 -10.08 0.86 -9.47
CA SER A 58 -10.58 -0.47 -9.15
C SER A 58 -9.89 -1.08 -7.92
N LYS A 59 -10.53 -2.11 -7.33
CA LYS A 59 -9.89 -2.93 -6.28
C LYS A 59 -8.60 -3.58 -6.79
N ALA A 60 -8.58 -4.00 -8.05
CA ALA A 60 -7.41 -4.64 -8.66
C ALA A 60 -6.24 -3.65 -8.75
N GLU A 61 -6.47 -2.42 -9.18
CA GLU A 61 -5.41 -1.39 -9.25
C GLU A 61 -4.87 -1.00 -7.87
N LEU A 62 -5.74 -0.84 -6.88
CA LEU A 62 -5.31 -0.67 -5.48
C LEU A 62 -4.41 -1.83 -5.02
N PHE A 63 -4.78 -3.06 -5.39
CA PHE A 63 -4.02 -4.24 -5.04
C PHE A 63 -2.66 -4.33 -5.74
N VAL A 64 -2.63 -4.01 -7.04
CA VAL A 64 -1.42 -3.95 -7.83
C VAL A 64 -0.45 -2.97 -7.19
N GLU A 65 -0.91 -1.78 -6.80
CA GLU A 65 -0.03 -0.80 -6.18
C GLU A 65 0.54 -1.28 -4.84
N VAL A 66 -0.27 -1.90 -3.99
CA VAL A 66 0.20 -2.48 -2.72
C VAL A 66 1.24 -3.58 -2.96
N LEU A 67 1.00 -4.46 -3.94
CA LEU A 67 1.95 -5.53 -4.29
C LEU A 67 3.23 -4.96 -4.90
N THR A 68 3.14 -3.98 -5.79
CA THR A 68 4.29 -3.29 -6.37
C THR A 68 5.16 -2.69 -5.28
N ALA A 69 4.57 -1.97 -4.32
CA ALA A 69 5.33 -1.39 -3.21
C ALA A 69 6.00 -2.45 -2.32
N ALA A 70 5.36 -3.62 -2.14
CA ALA A 70 5.95 -4.73 -1.39
C ALA A 70 7.14 -5.35 -2.15
N VAL A 71 6.97 -5.64 -3.45
CA VAL A 71 8.02 -6.19 -4.30
C VAL A 71 9.21 -5.23 -4.40
N GLU A 72 8.96 -3.93 -4.59
CA GLU A 72 10.02 -2.92 -4.61
C GLU A 72 10.80 -2.87 -3.29
N HIS A 73 10.13 -3.08 -2.16
CA HIS A 73 10.81 -3.15 -0.87
C HIS A 73 11.70 -4.39 -0.74
N GLU A 74 11.20 -5.55 -1.18
CA GLU A 74 11.97 -6.80 -1.22
C GLU A 74 13.18 -6.70 -2.15
N LEU A 75 13.00 -6.12 -3.34
CA LEU A 75 14.09 -5.89 -4.29
C LEU A 75 15.19 -5.02 -3.69
N ARG A 76 14.85 -3.94 -2.97
CA ARG A 76 15.85 -3.12 -2.27
C ARG A 76 16.66 -3.91 -1.25
N ILE A 77 16.03 -4.85 -0.54
CA ILE A 77 16.73 -5.73 0.42
C ILE A 77 17.68 -6.66 -0.34
N PHE A 78 17.23 -7.28 -1.42
CA PHE A 78 18.06 -8.17 -2.23
C PHE A 78 19.23 -7.44 -2.89
N GLU A 79 19.02 -6.21 -3.39
CA GLU A 79 20.07 -5.35 -3.92
C GLU A 79 21.13 -5.04 -2.86
N ALA A 80 20.71 -4.73 -1.62
CA ALA A 80 21.63 -4.48 -0.51
C ALA A 80 22.46 -5.73 -0.18
N ILE A 81 21.84 -6.91 -0.10
CA ILE A 81 22.55 -8.18 0.15
C ILE A 81 23.50 -8.51 -1.01
N ALA A 82 23.08 -8.30 -2.25
CA ALA A 82 23.90 -8.56 -3.43
C ALA A 82 25.15 -7.68 -3.49
N ALA A 83 25.09 -6.47 -2.95
CA ALA A 83 26.20 -5.52 -2.87
C ALA A 83 27.22 -5.85 -1.75
N GLU A 84 26.93 -6.81 -0.85
CA GLU A 84 27.84 -7.18 0.23
C GLU A 84 29.15 -7.79 -0.30
N PRO A 85 30.31 -7.52 0.33
CA PRO A 85 31.60 -8.08 -0.05
C PRO A 85 31.76 -9.52 0.49
N LEU A 86 30.76 -10.37 0.25
CA LEU A 86 30.74 -11.76 0.67
C LEU A 86 30.76 -12.70 -0.55
N PRO A 87 31.27 -13.93 -0.40
CA PRO A 87 31.16 -14.94 -1.45
C PRO A 87 29.71 -15.15 -1.88
N ALA A 88 29.47 -15.40 -3.17
CA ALA A 88 28.13 -15.56 -3.73
C ALA A 88 27.22 -16.56 -2.96
N PRO A 89 27.70 -17.74 -2.49
CA PRO A 89 26.88 -18.65 -1.70
C PRO A 89 26.38 -18.05 -0.38
N GLU A 90 27.16 -17.17 0.25
CA GLU A 90 26.77 -16.52 1.50
C GLU A 90 25.73 -15.43 1.28
N ARG A 91 25.86 -14.64 0.21
CA ARG A 91 24.82 -13.67 -0.17
C ARG A 91 23.49 -14.35 -0.51
N LEU A 92 23.55 -15.49 -1.20
CA LEU A 92 22.35 -16.28 -1.50
C LEU A 92 21.65 -16.76 -0.22
N ARG A 93 22.40 -17.30 0.75
CA ARG A 93 21.83 -17.73 2.05
C ARG A 93 21.17 -16.61 2.84
N ARG A 94 21.60 -15.36 2.67
CA ARG A 94 21.01 -14.19 3.33
C ARG A 94 19.74 -13.70 2.66
N ALA A 95 19.53 -14.04 1.38
CA ALA A 95 18.41 -13.57 0.57
C ALA A 95 17.17 -14.49 0.60
N ILE A 96 17.25 -15.69 1.22
CA ILE A 96 16.17 -16.69 1.30
C ILE A 96 15.98 -17.17 2.73
#